data_AF-A0A1L9RSU2-F1
#
_entry.id   AF-A0A1L9RSU2-F1
#
_cell.length_a   1.000
_cell.length_b   1.000
_cell.length_c   1.000
_cell.angle_alpha   90.00
_cell.angle_beta   90.00
_cell.angle_gamma   90.00
#
_symmetry.space_group_name_H-M   'P 1'
#
loop_
_entity.id
_entity.type
_entity.pdbx_description
1 polymer ?
#
loop_
_entity_poly.entity_id
_entity_poly.type
_entity_poly.pdbx_seq_one_letter_code
_entity_poly.pdbx_strand_id
1 'polypeptide(L)'
;MRFYYFLTLGLGSLPLFVNARQDDSVDHDDDPDDSHSSGIPGGDIGYEECSKYSTPEVTNVPYPGDCSKYIKCDFGFGLVFTGISTVHICDAPLHFSPVIQTCVWPENAGCESD
;
A
#
# COMPACT_ATOMS: atom_id res chain seq x y z
N MET A 1 -47.43 18.58 4.13
CA MET A 1 -47.59 19.89 3.45
C MET A 1 -46.34 20.22 2.67
N ARG A 2 -46.40 20.18 1.34
CA ARG A 2 -45.33 20.62 0.42
C ARG A 2 -45.93 21.69 -0.47
N PHE A 3 -45.36 22.89 -0.44
CA PHE A 3 -45.77 24.00 -1.29
C PHE A 3 -45.20 23.80 -2.70
N TYR A 4 -46.07 23.72 -3.71
CA TYR A 4 -45.69 23.71 -5.11
C TYR A 4 -46.19 25.01 -5.76
N TYR A 5 -45.26 25.90 -6.10
CA TYR A 5 -45.53 27.06 -6.95
C TYR A 5 -45.52 26.59 -8.42
N PHE A 6 -46.68 26.66 -9.08
CA PHE A 6 -46.84 26.37 -10.50
C PHE A 6 -46.62 27.67 -11.31
N LEU A 7 -45.47 27.82 -11.95
CA LEU A 7 -45.27 28.83 -13.00
C LEU A 7 -45.49 28.17 -14.36
N THR A 8 -46.65 28.45 -14.95
CA THR A 8 -47.04 28.02 -16.29
C THR A 8 -46.60 29.04 -17.35
N LEU A 9 -45.59 28.68 -18.14
CA LEU A 9 -45.32 29.20 -19.49
C LEU A 9 -44.75 27.98 -20.25
N GLY A 10 -45.49 27.28 -21.09
CA GLY A 10 -45.90 27.73 -22.42
C GLY A 10 -45.13 26.91 -23.46
N LEU A 11 -45.85 26.03 -24.17
CA LEU A 11 -45.47 25.36 -25.43
C LEU A 11 -44.36 24.29 -25.39
N GLY A 12 -44.75 23.02 -25.66
CA GLY A 12 -43.85 22.03 -26.24
C GLY A 12 -43.89 20.66 -25.57
N SER A 13 -44.85 19.82 -25.96
CA SER A 13 -44.88 18.39 -25.65
C SER A 13 -43.78 17.68 -26.44
N LEU A 14 -42.66 17.35 -25.79
CA LEU A 14 -41.74 16.31 -26.23
C LEU A 14 -41.46 15.43 -25.01
N PRO A 15 -41.84 14.14 -25.01
CA PRO A 15 -41.33 13.22 -24.01
C PRO A 15 -39.81 13.15 -24.23
N LEU A 16 -39.04 13.77 -23.33
CA LEU A 16 -37.64 13.39 -23.19
C LEU A 16 -37.65 11.98 -22.62
N PHE A 17 -37.65 10.99 -23.52
CA PHE A 17 -37.27 9.63 -23.20
C PHE A 17 -35.83 9.68 -22.70
N VAL A 18 -35.65 9.79 -21.38
CA VAL A 18 -34.41 9.41 -20.73
C VAL A 18 -34.36 7.89 -20.79
N ASN A 19 -33.89 7.35 -21.93
CA ASN A 19 -33.41 5.98 -21.94
C ASN A 19 -32.05 6.03 -21.24
N ALA A 20 -32.03 5.50 -20.02
CA ALA A 20 -30.81 5.07 -19.36
C ALA A 20 -30.07 4.14 -20.33
N ARG A 21 -28.96 4.61 -20.92
CA ARG A 21 -27.92 3.66 -21.28
C ARG A 21 -27.27 3.26 -19.96
N GLN A 22 -27.64 2.08 -19.52
CA GLN A 22 -26.78 1.22 -18.74
C GLN A 22 -25.50 1.05 -19.58
N ASP A 23 -24.51 1.90 -19.32
CA ASP A 23 -23.13 1.63 -19.71
C ASP A 23 -22.42 1.30 -18.39
N ASP A 24 -22.65 0.08 -17.91
CA ASP A 24 -21.78 -0.58 -16.95
C ASP A 24 -20.55 -1.14 -17.70
N SER A 25 -19.95 -0.35 -18.59
CA SER A 25 -18.53 -0.52 -18.89
C SER A 25 -17.77 0.10 -17.72
N VAL A 26 -17.86 -0.56 -16.56
CA VAL A 26 -16.70 -0.61 -15.68
C VAL A 26 -15.70 -1.39 -16.50
N ASP A 27 -14.93 -0.66 -17.32
CA ASP A 27 -13.64 -1.12 -17.78
C ASP A 27 -12.83 -1.21 -16.48
N HIS A 28 -12.96 -2.37 -15.83
CA HIS A 28 -11.89 -2.89 -15.02
C HIS A 28 -10.81 -3.19 -16.04
N ASP A 29 -10.04 -2.15 -16.36
CA ASP A 29 -8.69 -2.34 -16.84
C ASP A 29 -8.02 -3.17 -15.74
N ASP A 30 -8.10 -4.49 -15.89
CA ASP A 30 -7.16 -5.45 -15.34
C ASP A 30 -5.81 -5.03 -15.91
N ASP A 31 -5.21 -4.00 -15.31
CA ASP A 31 -3.83 -3.63 -15.55
C ASP A 31 -3.00 -4.68 -14.79
N PRO A 32 -2.38 -5.66 -15.48
CA PRO A 32 -1.42 -6.52 -14.84
C PRO A 32 -0.09 -5.79 -14.89
N ASP A 33 -0.03 -4.60 -14.29
CA ASP A 33 1.26 -4.06 -13.83
C ASP A 33 1.56 -4.76 -12.51
N ASP A 34 1.79 -6.07 -12.61
CA ASP A 34 2.63 -6.81 -11.68
C ASP A 34 4.07 -6.31 -11.86
N SER A 35 4.30 -5.05 -11.51
CA SER A 35 5.61 -4.57 -11.13
C SER A 35 5.92 -5.25 -9.80
N HIS A 36 6.42 -6.49 -9.92
CA HIS A 36 6.96 -7.29 -8.86
C HIS A 36 7.98 -6.48 -8.04
N SER A 37 7.51 -5.80 -7.00
CA SER A 37 8.25 -5.69 -5.75
C SER A 37 7.88 -6.95 -4.97
N SER A 38 8.69 -7.99 -5.13
CA SER A 38 8.45 -9.38 -4.72
C SER A 38 8.34 -9.64 -3.21
N GLY A 39 7.88 -8.67 -2.41
CA GLY A 39 7.62 -8.91 -1.00
C GLY A 39 6.14 -8.89 -0.65
N ILE A 40 5.84 -9.52 0.47
CA ILE A 40 4.49 -9.61 1.00
C ILE A 40 4.13 -8.25 1.59
N PRO A 41 2.93 -7.68 1.35
CA PRO A 41 2.51 -6.45 2.01
C PRO A 41 2.72 -6.53 3.52
N GLY A 42 3.39 -5.54 4.12
CA GLY A 42 3.78 -5.59 5.53
C GLY A 42 2.60 -5.54 6.52
N GLY A 43 1.44 -5.06 6.06
CA GLY A 43 0.23 -4.96 6.87
C GLY A 43 0.44 -4.13 8.14
N ASP A 44 -0.29 -4.46 9.20
CA ASP A 44 -0.24 -3.73 10.47
C ASP A 44 1.15 -3.80 11.12
N ILE A 45 1.81 -4.97 11.06
CA ILE A 45 3.16 -5.17 11.60
C ILE A 45 4.15 -4.23 10.88
N GLY A 46 4.10 -4.21 9.55
CA GLY A 46 4.95 -3.35 8.75
C GLY A 46 4.71 -1.87 9.04
N TYR A 47 3.45 -1.47 9.23
CA TYR A 47 3.11 -0.11 9.61
C TYR A 47 3.69 0.29 10.97
N GLU A 48 3.51 -0.54 12.00
CA GLU A 48 4.00 -0.25 13.36
C GLU A 48 5.53 -0.18 13.43
N GLU A 49 6.22 -1.16 12.85
CA GLU A 49 7.69 -1.23 12.85
C GLU A 49 8.31 -0.08 12.04
N CYS A 50 7.78 0.19 10.85
CA CYS A 50 8.24 1.31 10.03
C CYS A 50 7.96 2.65 10.70
N SER A 51 6.77 2.85 11.27
CA SER A 51 6.42 4.12 11.92
C SER A 51 7.32 4.44 13.12
N LYS A 52 7.88 3.42 13.78
CA LYS A 52 8.70 3.59 14.98
C LYS A 52 10.19 3.67 14.69
N TYR A 53 10.70 2.82 13.80
CA TYR A 53 12.14 2.62 13.64
C TYR A 53 12.69 3.06 12.29
N SER A 54 11.85 3.26 11.28
CA SER A 54 12.35 3.66 9.96
C SER A 54 12.68 5.14 9.91
N THR A 55 13.72 5.46 9.15
CA THR A 55 14.11 6.82 8.81
C THR A 55 14.47 6.87 7.33
N PRO A 56 14.61 8.06 6.74
CA PRO A 56 15.05 8.17 5.35
C PRO A 56 16.44 7.57 5.09
N GLU A 57 17.25 7.43 6.14
CA GLU A 57 18.58 6.80 6.10
C GLU A 57 18.51 5.29 6.41
N VAL A 58 17.47 4.83 7.09
CA VAL A 58 17.26 3.45 7.55
C VAL A 58 15.87 2.99 7.09
N THR A 59 15.82 2.44 5.88
CA THR A 59 14.55 2.04 5.24
C THR A 59 14.23 0.56 5.43
N ASN A 60 15.20 -0.27 5.84
CA ASN A 60 14.99 -1.66 6.16
C ASN A 60 15.02 -1.85 7.69
N VAL A 61 13.93 -2.35 8.26
CA VAL A 61 13.81 -2.61 9.69
C VAL A 61 13.67 -4.12 9.96
N PRO A 62 14.12 -4.62 11.13
CA PRO A 62 13.99 -6.03 11.48
C PRO A 62 12.53 -6.50 11.47
N TYR A 63 12.29 -7.75 11.06
CA TYR A 63 11.00 -8.38 11.28
C TYR A 63 10.91 -8.94 12.71
N PRO A 64 9.82 -8.71 13.44
CA PRO A 64 9.71 -9.16 14.82
C PRO A 64 9.63 -10.69 14.90
N GLY A 65 10.57 -11.29 15.63
CA GLY A 65 10.60 -12.74 15.92
C GLY A 65 11.07 -13.63 14.77
N ASP A 66 11.58 -13.07 13.67
CA ASP A 66 12.15 -13.85 12.57
C ASP A 66 13.32 -13.10 11.91
N CYS A 67 14.55 -13.48 12.27
CA CYS A 67 15.77 -12.88 11.73
C CYS A 67 15.97 -13.15 10.22
N SER A 68 15.28 -14.14 9.65
CA SER A 68 15.34 -14.41 8.21
C SER A 68 14.47 -13.45 7.41
N LYS A 69 13.77 -12.52 8.07
CA LYS A 69 12.89 -11.54 7.44
C LYS A 69 13.26 -10.12 7.82
N TYR A 70 12.90 -9.20 6.94
CA TYR A 70 12.96 -7.76 7.23
C TYR A 70 11.80 -7.05 6.56
N ILE A 71 11.52 -5.84 7.01
CA ILE A 71 10.46 -4.99 6.47
C ILE A 71 11.15 -3.82 5.78
N LYS A 72 10.86 -3.63 4.50
CA LYS A 72 11.26 -2.46 3.73
C LYS A 72 10.15 -1.42 3.79
N CYS A 73 10.49 -0.23 4.26
CA CYS A 73 9.60 0.89 4.46
C CYS A 73 9.75 1.88 3.30
N ASP A 74 8.64 2.23 2.66
CA ASP A 74 8.67 3.18 1.55
C ASP A 74 8.53 4.62 2.04
N PHE A 75 9.37 5.49 1.49
CA PHE A 75 9.39 6.92 1.82
C PHE A 75 8.96 7.74 0.60
N GLY A 76 8.11 8.72 0.86
CA GLY A 76 7.56 9.61 -0.16
C GLY A 76 8.31 10.94 -0.25
N PHE A 77 7.72 11.87 -0.99
CA PHE A 77 8.21 13.24 -1.05
C PHE A 77 8.19 13.88 0.36
N GLY A 78 9.30 14.52 0.73
CA GLY A 78 9.48 15.08 2.07
C GLY A 78 10.09 14.10 3.08
N LEU A 79 10.56 12.92 2.63
CA LEU A 79 11.26 11.94 3.47
C LEU A 79 10.38 11.45 4.64
N VAL A 80 9.07 11.35 4.40
CA VAL A 80 8.10 10.80 5.34
C VAL A 80 7.70 9.40 4.91
N PHE A 81 7.61 8.49 5.86
CA PHE A 81 7.09 7.14 5.65
C PHE A 81 5.67 7.21 5.05
N THR A 82 5.42 6.48 3.97
CA THR A 82 4.16 6.57 3.23
C THR A 82 3.03 5.75 3.84
N GLY A 83 3.33 4.91 4.83
CA GLY A 83 2.41 3.86 5.30
C GLY A 83 2.50 2.56 4.49
N ILE A 84 3.25 2.56 3.39
CA ILE A 84 3.45 1.38 2.54
C ILE A 84 4.74 0.69 2.96
N SER A 85 4.65 -0.61 3.20
CA SER A 85 5.79 -1.43 3.58
C SER A 85 5.67 -2.83 2.97
N THR A 86 6.82 -3.46 2.79
CA THR A 86 6.96 -4.74 2.12
C THR A 86 7.86 -5.65 2.96
N VAL A 87 7.38 -6.84 3.29
CA VAL A 87 8.16 -7.88 3.99
C VAL A 87 8.98 -8.66 2.97
N HIS A 88 10.27 -8.75 3.23
CA HIS A 88 11.23 -9.52 2.45
C HIS A 88 11.79 -10.66 3.28
N ILE A 89 12.12 -11.76 2.60
CA ILE A 89 12.74 -12.95 3.18
C ILE A 89 14.17 -13.02 2.65
N CYS A 90 15.13 -13.20 3.54
CA CYS A 90 16.52 -13.47 3.21
C CYS A 90 16.68 -14.89 2.64
N ASP A 91 17.58 -15.05 1.68
CA ASP A 91 17.95 -16.38 1.21
C ASP A 91 18.58 -17.19 2.34
N ALA A 92 18.16 -18.44 2.52
CA ALA A 92 18.75 -19.29 3.54
C ALA A 92 20.23 -19.56 3.24
N PRO A 93 21.14 -19.44 4.23
CA PRO A 93 20.90 -19.30 5.67
C PRO A 93 21.15 -17.89 6.22
N LEU A 94 20.89 -16.83 5.44
CA LEU A 94 21.20 -15.45 5.81
C LEU A 94 20.14 -14.85 6.74
N HIS A 95 20.59 -13.96 7.62
CA HIS A 95 19.77 -13.16 8.52
C HIS A 95 19.93 -11.68 8.21
N PHE A 96 18.87 -10.90 8.44
CA PHE A 96 18.92 -9.45 8.26
C PHE A 96 19.77 -8.78 9.34
N SER A 97 20.65 -7.86 8.92
CA SER A 97 21.38 -6.97 9.82
C SER A 97 20.83 -5.55 9.73
N PRO A 98 20.27 -4.96 10.81
CA PRO A 98 19.84 -3.56 10.80
C PRO A 98 21.01 -2.58 10.68
N VAL A 99 22.24 -3.01 11.03
CA VAL A 99 23.44 -2.17 10.92
C VAL A 99 23.93 -2.10 9.47
N ILE A 100 23.93 -3.24 8.76
CA ILE A 100 24.41 -3.33 7.37
C ILE A 100 23.26 -3.06 6.37
N GLN A 101 22.02 -3.05 6.85
CA GLN A 101 20.79 -2.84 6.05
C GLN A 101 20.58 -3.91 4.96
N THR A 102 21.09 -5.12 5.18
CA THR A 102 20.97 -6.25 4.24
C THR A 102 21.07 -7.61 4.93
N CYS A 103 20.77 -8.67 4.19
CA CYS A 103 20.95 -10.05 4.63
C CYS A 103 22.43 -10.43 4.63
N VAL A 104 22.92 -10.92 5.76
CA VAL A 104 24.29 -11.37 5.97
C VAL A 104 24.29 -12.70 6.71
N TRP A 105 25.46 -13.32 6.86
CA TRP A 105 25.58 -14.54 7.65
C TRP A 105 25.14 -14.31 9.11
N PRO A 106 24.47 -15.28 9.76
CA PRO A 106 23.90 -15.11 11.09
C PRO A 106 24.89 -14.59 12.15
N GLU A 107 26.14 -15.04 12.10
CA GLU A 107 27.22 -14.60 13.00
C GLU A 107 27.56 -13.11 12.88
N ASN A 108 27.13 -12.46 11.80
CA ASN A 108 27.34 -11.03 11.54
C ASN A 108 26.04 -10.22 11.59
N ALA A 109 24.88 -10.88 11.66
CA ALA A 109 23.59 -10.20 11.58
C ALA A 109 23.33 -9.31 12.82
N GLY A 110 23.77 -9.76 13.99
CA GLY A 110 23.50 -9.08 15.26
C GLY A 110 22.01 -9.09 15.62
N CYS A 111 21.25 -10.04 15.07
CA CYS A 111 19.86 -10.28 15.43
C CYS A 111 19.81 -11.06 16.75
N GLU A 112 19.14 -10.50 17.77
CA GLU A 112 19.05 -11.11 19.12
C GLU A 112 17.73 -11.87 19.36
N SER A 113 16.88 -12.03 18.35
CA SER A 113 15.60 -12.73 18.52
C SER A 113 15.76 -14.23 18.31
N ASP A 114 16.15 -14.93 19.38
CA ASP A 114 15.85 -16.34 19.63
C ASP A 114 14.77 -16.46 20.74
#